data_AF-K2AXH6-F1
#
_entry.id   AF-K2AXH6-F1
#
_cell.length_a   1.000
_cell.length_b   1.000
_cell.length_c   1.000
_cell.angle_alpha   90.00
_cell.angle_beta   90.00
_cell.angle_gamma   90.00
#
_symmetry.space_group_name_H-M   'P 1'
#
loop_
_entity.id
_entity.type
_entity.pdbx_description
1 polymer ?
#
loop_
_entity_poly.entity_id
_entity_poly.type
_entity_poly.pdbx_seq_one_letter_code
_entity_poly.pdbx_strand_id
1 'polypeptide(L)' 'MTLLTFSILLTGCSFLAGILGALTGLGGGVIVIPVLILLFHVPIHYAMGASLISVIATSAGSAAAYLRAGYTNIR' A
#
# COMPACT_ATOMS: atom_id res chain seq x y z
N MET A 1 28.54 -9.49 2.04
CA MET A 1 27.26 -9.76 2.76
C MET A 1 26.81 -11.14 2.36
N THR A 2 26.70 -12.09 3.29
CA THR A 2 26.22 -13.43 2.93
C THR A 2 24.77 -13.34 2.47
N LEU A 3 24.38 -14.08 1.43
CA LEU A 3 23.03 -14.05 0.84
C LEU A 3 21.93 -14.24 1.89
N LEU A 4 22.21 -15.05 2.90
CA LEU A 4 21.32 -15.37 4.00
C LEU A 4 21.04 -14.14 4.90
N THR A 5 22.07 -13.34 5.21
CA THR A 5 21.91 -12.08 5.96
C THR A 5 21.08 -11.06 5.17
N PHE A 6 21.27 -11.01 3.84
CA PHE A 6 20.53 -10.09 2.96
C PHE A 6 19.04 -10.44 2.90
N SER A 7 18.69 -11.72 2.72
CA SER A 7 17.29 -12.16 2.65
C SER A 7 16.53 -11.89 3.96
N ILE A 8 17.13 -12.14 5.12
CA ILE A 8 16.49 -11.91 6.44
C ILE A 8 16.18 -10.43 6.65
N LEU A 9 17.14 -9.54 6.33
CA LEU A 9 16.95 -8.09 6.42
C LEU A 9 15.82 -7.63 5.50
N LEU A 10 15.79 -8.15 4.27
CA LEU A 10 14.79 -7.79 3.27
C LEU A 10 13.38 -8.18 3.74
N THR A 11 13.20 -9.42 4.23
CA THR A 11 11.91 -9.89 4.75
C THR A 11 11.44 -9.06 5.95
N GLY A 12 12.35 -8.72 6.88
CA GLY A 12 12.03 -7.87 8.03
C GLY A 12 11.58 -6.46 7.63
N CYS A 13 12.29 -5.83 6.70
CA CYS A 13 11.91 -4.52 6.17
C CYS A 13 10.59 -4.54 5.40
N SER A 14 10.34 -5.55 4.56
CA SER A 14 9.08 -5.67 3.81
C SER A 14 7.88 -5.89 4.72
N PHE A 15 8.04 -6.66 5.79
CA PHE A 15 6.97 -6.90 6.76
C PHE A 15 6.60 -5.61 7.53
N LEU A 16 7.61 -4.88 8.02
CA LEU A 16 7.40 -3.58 8.67
C LEU A 16 6.81 -2.54 7.72
N ALA A 17 7.31 -2.47 6.48
CA ALA A 17 6.78 -1.58 5.46
C ALA A 17 5.33 -1.93 5.06
N GLY A 18 4.99 -3.22 5.02
CA GLY A 18 3.62 -3.68 4.77
C GLY A 18 2.66 -3.31 5.90
N ILE A 19 3.08 -3.48 7.16
CA ILE A 19 2.30 -3.08 8.33
C ILE A 19 2.12 -1.56 8.39
N LEU A 20 3.20 -0.79 8.20
CA LEU A 20 3.14 0.68 8.17
C LEU A 20 2.31 1.18 6.98
N GLY A 21 2.42 0.54 5.83
CA GLY A 21 1.61 0.82 4.64
C GLY A 21 0.12 0.53 4.87
N ALA A 22 -0.21 -0.52 5.62
CA ALA A 22 -1.59 -0.85 5.99
C ALA A 22 -2.14 0.08 7.09
N LEU A 23 -1.34 0.41 8.10
CA LEU A 23 -1.72 1.27 9.24
C LEU A 23 -1.88 2.74 8.86
N THR A 24 -1.11 3.23 7.89
CA THR A 24 -1.20 4.63 7.46
C THR A 24 -2.50 4.96 6.74
N GLY A 25 -3.32 3.98 6.37
CA GLY A 25 -4.65 4.21 5.79
C GLY A 25 -4.61 4.93 4.43
N LEU A 26 -3.44 5.09 3.81
CA LEU A 26 -3.21 5.80 2.56
C LEU A 26 -3.72 5.05 1.31
N GLY A 27 -4.41 3.91 1.50
CA GLY A 27 -4.95 3.10 0.40
C GLY A 27 -3.89 2.54 -0.55
N GLY A 28 -2.64 2.37 -0.08
CA GLY A 28 -1.55 1.80 -0.87
C GLY A 28 -1.01 2.67 -2.02
N GLY A 29 -1.68 3.77 -2.39
CA GLY A 29 -1.34 4.57 -3.58
C GLY A 29 0.04 5.20 -3.57
N VAL A 30 0.50 5.64 -2.39
CA VAL A 30 1.85 6.18 -2.19
C VAL A 30 2.93 5.15 -2.54
N ILE A 31 2.61 3.85 -2.44
CA ILE A 31 3.50 2.74 -2.79
C ILE A 31 3.25 2.27 -4.23
N VAL A 32 1.99 2.23 -4.68
CA VAL A 32 1.62 1.69 -6.01
C VAL A 32 2.20 2.53 -7.16
N ILE A 33 2.20 3.87 -7.05
CA ILE A 33 2.75 4.76 -8.10
C ILE A 33 4.25 4.49 -8.33
N PRO A 34 5.14 4.59 -7.31
CA PRO A 34 6.56 4.33 -7.53
C PRO A 34 6.84 2.89 -7.94
N VAL A 35 6.06 1.90 -7.50
CA VAL A 35 6.22 0.50 -7.96
C VAL A 35 5.90 0.37 -9.45
N LEU A 36 4.80 0.97 -9.94
CA LEU A 36 4.43 0.90 -11.35
C LEU A 36 5.43 1.64 -12.25
N ILE A 37 5.98 2.76 -11.78
CA ILE A 37 6.92 3.57 -12.56
C ILE A 37 8.34 2.98 -12.50
N LEU A 38 8.86 2.67 -11.31
CA LEU A 38 10.26 2.26 -11.13
C LEU A 38 10.49 0.78 -11.46
N LEU A 39 9.52 -0.09 -11.17
CA LEU A 39 9.68 -1.53 -11.37
C LEU A 39 9.15 -1.97 -12.74
N PHE A 40 7.94 -1.53 -13.07
CA PHE A 40 7.24 -1.94 -14.29
C PHE A 40 7.40 -0.96 -15.46
N HIS A 41 8.08 0.17 -15.24
CA HIS A 41 8.34 1.18 -16.29
C HIS A 41 7.07 1.64 -17.02
N VAL A 42 5.94 1.64 -16.30
CA VAL A 42 4.64 2.04 -16.85
C VAL A 42 4.64 3.56 -17.07
N PRO A 43 4.07 4.07 -18.18
CA PRO A 43 3.98 5.50 -18.40
C PRO A 43 3.19 6.18 -17.28
N ILE A 44 3.66 7.37 -16.88
CA ILE A 44 3.18 8.05 -15.67
C ILE A 44 1.67 8.31 -15.67
N HIS A 45 1.09 8.60 -16.84
CA HIS A 45 -0.35 8.82 -16.99
C HIS A 45 -1.18 7.58 -16.65
N TYR A 46 -0.72 6.39 -17.04
CA TYR A 46 -1.40 5.14 -16.73
C TYR A 46 -1.17 4.73 -15.27
N ALA A 47 0.05 4.90 -14.75
CA ALA A 47 0.38 4.60 -13.36
C ALA A 47 -0.46 5.44 -12.38
N MET A 48 -0.68 6.72 -12.68
CA MET A 48 -1.55 7.61 -11.92
C MET A 48 -3.01 7.11 -11.90
N GLY A 49 -3.57 6.77 -13.07
CA GLY A 49 -4.94 6.27 -13.17
C GLY A 49 -5.15 4.95 -12.42
N ALA A 50 -4.23 3.99 -12.60
CA ALA A 50 -4.27 2.70 -11.91
C ALA A 50 -4.14 2.86 -10.39
N SER A 51 -3.26 3.75 -9.92
CA SER A 51 -3.11 4.02 -8.50
C SER A 51 -4.36 4.65 -7.90
N LEU A 52 -5.04 5.57 -8.59
CA LEU A 52 -6.26 6.20 -8.08
C LEU A 52 -7.36 5.15 -7.87
N ILE A 53 -7.56 4.28 -8.85
CA ILE A 53 -8.55 3.19 -8.75
C ILE A 53 -8.21 2.26 -7.59
N SER A 54 -6.93 1.89 -7.45
CA SER A 54 -6.45 1.06 -6.34
C SER A 54 -6.70 1.72 -4.99
N VAL A 55 -6.37 3.01 -4.83
CA VAL A 55 -6.60 3.76 -3.58
C VAL A 55 -8.08 3.82 -3.25
N ILE A 56 -8.94 4.15 -4.22
CA ILE A 56 -10.39 4.22 -4.00
C ILE A 56 -10.93 2.88 -3.53
N ALA A 57 -10.57 1.78 -4.20
CA ALA A 57 -11.02 0.43 -3.85
C ALA A 57 -10.56 0.04 -2.43
N THR A 58 -9.29 0.29 -2.11
CA THR A 58 -8.69 -0.08 -0.81
C THR A 58 -9.25 0.78 0.33
N SER A 59 -9.39 2.09 0.10
CA SER A 59 -9.99 3.02 1.06
C SER A 59 -11.46 2.71 1.31
N ALA A 60 -12.26 2.43 0.27
CA ALA A 60 -13.65 2.03 0.44
C ALA A 60 -13.79 0.72 1.23
N GLY A 61 -12.96 -0.27 0.93
CA GLY A 61 -12.92 -1.54 1.68
C GLY A 61 -12.58 -1.33 3.15
N SER A 62 -11.55 -0.53 3.44
CA SER A 62 -11.17 -0.19 4.81
C SER A 62 -12.24 0.62 5.54
N ALA A 63 -12.87 1.60 4.88
CA ALA A 63 -13.94 2.40 5.44
C ALA A 63 -15.15 1.54 5.82
N ALA A 64 -15.55 0.60 4.95
CA ALA A 64 -16.61 -0.36 5.26
C ALA A 64 -16.24 -1.26 6.46
N ALA A 65 -14.99 -1.71 6.55
CA ALA A 65 -14.51 -2.49 7.70
C ALA A 65 -14.50 -1.66 9.00
N TYR A 66 -14.04 -0.41 8.96
CA TYR A 66 -14.02 0.51 10.11
C TYR A 66 -15.43 0.89 10.59
N LEU A 67 -16.36 1.10 9.65
CA LEU A 67 -17.79 1.31 9.94
C LEU A 67 -18.38 0.08 10.64
N ARG A 68 -18.11 -1.12 10.13
CA ARG A 68 -18.61 -2.37 10.73
C ARG A 68 -18.01 -2.66 12.10
N ALA A 69 -16.77 -2.21 12.34
CA ALA A 69 -16.08 -2.31 13.61
C ALA A 69 -16.50 -1.22 14.63
N GLY A 70 -17.35 -0.25 14.24
CA GLY A 70 -17.83 0.81 15.12
C GLY A 70 -16.78 1.87 15.48
N TYR A 71 -15.63 1.88 14.79
CA TYR A 71 -14.57 2.86 15.04
C TYR A 71 -14.87 4.24 14.43
N THR A 72 -15.80 4.32 13.48
CA THR A 72 -16.21 5.57 12.84
C THR A 72 -17.39 6.18 13.60
N ASN A 73 -17.20 7.33 14.24
CA ASN A 73 -18.31 8.10 14.83
C ASN A 73 -19.08 8.80 13.69
N ILE A 74 -20.26 8.28 13.37
CA ILE A 74 -21.14 8.79 12.31
C ILE A 74 -22.22 9.75 12.86
N ARG A 75 -22.09 10.16 14.13
CA ARG A 75 -22.97 11.12 14.80
C ARG A 75 -22.34 12.50 14.80
#